data_AF-R7F491-F1
#
_entry.id   AF-R7F491-F1
#
_cell.length_a   1.000
_cell.length_b   1.000
_cell.length_c   1.000
_cell.angle_alpha   90.00
_cell.angle_beta   90.00
_cell.angle_gamma   90.00
#
_symmetry.space_group_name_H-M   'P 1'
#
loop_
_entity.id
_entity.type
_entity.pdbx_description
1 polymer ?
#
loop_
_entity_poly.entity_id
_entity_poly.type
_entity_poly.pdbx_seq_one_letter_code
_entity_poly.pdbx_strand_id
1 'polypeptide(L)'
;MLSVIASILLCLYGWLRSDFAIILGQIFSYYIYLWNLRIKGAMVRVPVWVRVALCVLPVLMAIPVAGDAPAVYNRFFANPDIPFWLLFYGSAGQIIFTLRFIYQWFYSVRLGRSVLPAGFWVISLIGSLTICSYAIFRADPVLIVGQSVGLVAYTRNLMIWHREKRREVKQPK
;
A
#
# COMPACT_ATOMS: atom_id res chain seq x y z
N MET A 1 7.46 12.47 -3.42
CA MET A 1 6.74 13.52 -2.66
C MET A 1 5.26 13.23 -2.65
N LEU A 2 4.61 13.13 -3.83
CA LEU A 2 3.16 12.86 -3.94
C LEU A 2 2.70 11.60 -3.18
N SER A 3 3.42 10.47 -3.32
CA SER A 3 3.06 9.19 -2.68
C SER A 3 3.11 9.24 -1.15
N VAL A 4 3.97 10.08 -0.60
CA VAL A 4 4.17 10.25 0.84
C VAL A 4 3.01 11.03 1.44
N ILE A 5 2.62 12.13 0.78
CA ILE A 5 1.46 12.94 1.17
C ILE A 5 0.18 12.11 1.07
N ALA A 6 0.01 11.34 -0.02
CA ALA A 6 -1.12 10.45 -0.19
C ALA A 6 -1.24 9.42 0.95
N SER A 7 -0.10 8.87 1.41
CA SER A 7 -0.10 7.91 2.52
C SER A 7 -0.49 8.54 3.85
N ILE A 8 -0.04 9.77 4.12
CA ILE A 8 -0.45 10.54 5.30
C ILE A 8 -1.97 10.79 5.28
N LEU A 9 -2.49 11.29 4.16
CA LEU A 9 -3.92 11.58 4.01
C LEU A 9 -4.78 10.33 4.16
N LEU A 10 -4.37 9.22 3.54
CA LEU A 10 -5.09 7.94 3.66
C LEU A 10 -4.99 7.33 5.06
N CYS A 11 -3.90 7.57 5.78
CA CYS A 11 -3.74 7.13 7.17
C CYS A 11 -4.68 7.91 8.10
N LEU A 12 -4.74 9.24 7.95
CA LEU A 12 -5.72 10.08 8.65
C LEU A 12 -7.15 9.68 8.31
N TYR A 13 -7.42 9.41 7.02
CA TYR A 13 -8.72 8.91 6.57
C TYR A 13 -9.09 7.56 7.21
N GLY A 14 -8.15 6.62 7.29
CA GLY A 14 -8.36 5.33 7.97
C GLY A 14 -8.70 5.49 9.46
N TRP A 15 -8.08 6.46 10.14
CA TRP A 15 -8.40 6.79 11.53
C TRP A 15 -9.80 7.39 11.70
N LEU A 16 -10.19 8.28 10.79
CA LEU A 16 -11.54 8.87 10.76
C LEU A 16 -12.62 7.82 10.46
N ARG A 17 -12.32 6.85 9.59
CA ARG A 17 -13.20 5.73 9.25
C ARG A 17 -13.18 4.58 10.28
N SER A 18 -12.34 4.67 11.32
CA SER A 18 -12.12 3.60 12.29
C SER A 18 -11.77 2.27 11.61
N ASP A 19 -10.97 2.33 10.55
CA ASP A 19 -10.70 1.22 9.64
C ASP A 19 -9.22 0.79 9.75
N PHE A 20 -8.99 -0.28 10.50
CA PHE A 20 -7.64 -0.77 10.74
C PHE A 20 -6.99 -1.35 9.49
N ALA A 21 -7.75 -1.93 8.55
CA ALA A 21 -7.18 -2.47 7.32
C ALA A 21 -6.52 -1.34 6.49
N ILE A 22 -7.18 -0.18 6.38
CA ILE A 22 -6.61 0.98 5.70
C ILE A 22 -5.33 1.45 6.42
N ILE A 23 -5.38 1.60 7.74
CA ILE A 23 -4.23 2.05 8.54
C ILE A 23 -3.04 1.11 8.37
N LEU A 24 -3.27 -0.21 8.46
CA LEU A 24 -2.24 -1.23 8.28
C LEU A 24 -1.54 -1.08 6.92
N GLY A 25 -2.31 -0.96 5.85
CA GLY A 25 -1.78 -0.76 4.50
C GLY A 25 -0.96 0.53 4.35
N GLN A 26 -1.39 1.60 5.01
CA GLN A 26 -0.66 2.87 4.99
C GLN A 26 0.62 2.82 5.83
N ILE A 27 0.64 2.11 6.95
CA ILE A 27 1.87 1.90 7.73
C ILE A 27 2.93 1.21 6.85
N PHE A 28 2.57 0.13 6.15
CA PHE A 28 3.52 -0.54 5.24
C PHE A 28 3.97 0.37 4.10
N SER A 29 3.02 1.05 3.45
CA SER A 29 3.31 1.97 2.35
C SER A 29 4.25 3.11 2.78
N TYR A 30 4.00 3.67 3.96
CA TYR A 30 4.81 4.71 4.59
C TYR A 30 6.27 4.27 4.77
N TYR A 31 6.50 3.10 5.38
CA TYR A 31 7.86 2.58 5.58
C TYR A 31 8.59 2.34 4.26
N ILE A 32 7.90 1.82 3.26
CA ILE A 32 8.47 1.57 1.94
C ILE A 32 8.83 2.88 1.25
N TYR A 33 8.00 3.92 1.38
CA TYR A 33 8.32 5.24 0.83
C TYR A 33 9.53 5.87 1.52
N LEU A 34 9.63 5.78 2.84
CA LEU A 34 10.81 6.26 3.57
C LEU A 34 12.08 5.54 3.12
N TRP A 35 12.01 4.21 2.98
CA TRP A 35 13.14 3.41 2.53
C TRP A 35 13.56 3.79 1.11
N ASN A 36 12.61 3.95 0.19
CA ASN A 36 12.87 4.36 -1.18
C ASN A 36 13.48 5.78 -1.27
N LEU A 37 13.02 6.72 -0.43
CA LEU A 37 13.59 8.06 -0.35
C LEU A 37 15.03 8.06 0.17
N ARG A 38 15.33 7.19 1.16
CA ARG A 38 16.67 7.02 1.72
C ARG A 38 17.63 6.44 0.68
N ILE A 39 17.24 5.39 -0.03
CA ILE A 39 18.07 4.78 -1.08
C ILE A 39 18.39 5.78 -2.20
N LYS A 40 17.40 6.59 -2.61
CA LYS A 40 17.57 7.56 -3.70
C LYS A 40 18.32 8.85 -3.31
N GLY A 41 18.74 8.98 -2.05
CA GLY A 41 19.36 10.22 -1.53
C GLY A 41 18.43 11.44 -1.63
N ALA A 42 17.14 11.24 -1.85
CA ALA A 42 16.19 12.31 -2.18
C ALA A 42 15.57 12.97 -0.94
N MET A 43 15.98 12.57 0.27
CA MET A 43 15.50 13.14 1.54
C MET A 43 15.70 14.65 1.64
N VAL A 44 16.80 15.17 1.06
CA VAL A 44 17.11 16.61 1.06
C VAL A 44 16.10 17.40 0.22
N ARG A 45 15.58 16.80 -0.85
CA ARG A 45 14.56 17.43 -1.71
C ARG A 45 13.17 17.46 -1.06
N VAL A 46 12.93 16.63 -0.04
CA VAL A 46 11.65 16.62 0.68
C VAL A 46 11.53 17.89 1.51
N PRO A 47 10.42 18.65 1.46
CA PRO A 47 10.26 19.88 2.22
C PRO A 47 10.32 19.58 3.71
N VAL A 48 10.86 20.51 4.51
CA VAL A 48 11.01 20.32 5.96
C VAL A 48 9.65 20.03 6.62
N TRP A 49 8.59 20.73 6.21
CA TRP A 49 7.23 20.50 6.74
C TRP A 49 6.72 19.08 6.48
N VAL A 50 7.03 18.47 5.32
CA VAL A 50 6.70 17.06 5.06
C VAL A 50 7.50 16.18 6.01
N ARG A 51 8.80 16.41 6.17
CA ARG A 51 9.64 15.59 7.07
C ARG A 51 9.13 15.64 8.52
N VAL A 52 8.75 16.83 8.99
CA VAL A 52 8.14 17.02 10.31
C VAL A 52 6.82 16.26 10.39
N ALA A 53 5.93 16.38 9.39
CA ALA A 53 4.67 15.63 9.35
C ALA A 53 4.90 14.11 9.39
N LEU A 54 5.94 13.60 8.73
CA LEU A 54 6.31 12.17 8.77
C LEU A 54 6.67 11.71 10.18
N CYS A 55 7.42 12.51 10.93
CA CYS A 55 7.79 12.18 12.31
C CYS A 55 6.63 12.37 13.29
N VAL A 56 5.80 13.40 13.10
CA VAL A 56 4.71 13.76 14.00
C VAL A 56 3.52 12.81 13.89
N LEU A 57 3.17 12.35 12.69
CA LEU A 57 1.99 11.50 12.46
C LEU A 57 1.96 10.21 13.31
N PRO A 58 3.01 9.35 13.35
CA PRO A 58 2.98 8.15 14.17
C PRO A 58 2.93 8.47 15.68
N VAL A 59 3.51 9.60 16.10
CA VAL A 59 3.43 10.06 17.49
C VAL A 59 1.99 10.46 17.83
N LEU A 60 1.32 11.22 16.97
CA LEU A 60 -0.08 11.61 17.16
C LEU A 60 -1.01 10.39 17.22
N MET A 61 -0.77 9.37 16.38
CA MET A 61 -1.55 8.13 16.42
C MET A 61 -1.28 7.29 17.69
N ALA A 62 -0.10 7.42 18.30
CA ALA A 62 0.24 6.71 19.53
C ALA A 62 -0.38 7.33 20.78
N ILE A 63 -0.70 8.63 20.77
CA ILE A 63 -1.27 9.34 21.94
C ILE A 63 -2.61 8.72 22.41
N PRO A 64 -3.62 8.51 21.55
CA PRO A 64 -4.87 7.87 21.96
C PRO A 64 -4.67 6.44 22.47
N VAL A 65 -3.74 5.70 21.87
CA VAL A 65 -3.41 4.32 22.25
C VAL A 65 -2.80 4.28 23.66
N ALA A 66 -1.93 5.25 23.97
CA ALA A 66 -1.29 5.34 25.29
C ALA A 66 -2.25 5.83 26.38
N GLY A 67 -3.27 6.62 26.03
CA GLY A 67 -4.26 7.13 26.98
C GLY A 67 -5.37 6.13 27.31
N ASP A 68 -5.91 5.44 26.31
CA ASP A 68 -7.01 4.47 26.49
C ASP A 68 -6.93 3.35 25.45
N ALA A 69 -6.03 2.40 25.69
CA ALA A 69 -5.84 1.24 24.82
C ALA A 69 -7.13 0.41 24.63
N PRO A 70 -7.96 0.15 25.68
CA PRO A 70 -9.24 -0.53 25.52
C PRO A 70 -10.22 0.19 24.58
N ALA A 71 -10.35 1.53 24.68
CA ALA A 71 -11.22 2.28 23.79
C ALA A 71 -10.76 2.21 22.32
N VAL A 72 -9.44 2.27 22.08
CA VAL A 72 -8.89 2.10 20.73
C VAL A 72 -9.14 0.68 20.21
N TYR A 73 -8.93 -0.34 21.03
CA TYR A 73 -9.23 -1.72 20.64
C TYR A 73 -10.69 -1.88 20.23
N ASN A 74 -11.62 -1.38 21.04
CA ASN A 74 -13.05 -1.47 20.74
C ASN A 74 -13.41 -0.72 19.45
N ARG A 75 -12.79 0.45 19.21
CA ARG A 75 -13.01 1.26 18.01
C ARG A 75 -12.59 0.58 16.71
N PHE A 76 -11.50 -0.20 16.74
CA PHE A 76 -10.92 -0.80 15.53
C PHE A 76 -11.26 -2.29 15.34
N PHE A 77 -11.37 -3.06 16.42
CA PHE A 77 -11.53 -4.51 16.38
C PHE A 77 -12.91 -4.99 16.81
N ALA A 78 -13.66 -4.20 17.58
CA ALA A 78 -15.02 -4.50 18.01
C ALA A 78 -16.07 -3.55 17.38
N ASN A 79 -15.78 -3.03 16.19
CA ASN A 79 -16.66 -2.11 15.49
C ASN A 79 -17.81 -2.87 14.80
N PRO A 80 -19.09 -2.59 15.12
CA PRO A 80 -20.22 -3.25 14.45
C PRO A 80 -20.28 -2.98 12.93
N ASP A 81 -19.71 -1.87 12.46
CA ASP A 81 -19.68 -1.52 11.04
C ASP A 81 -18.66 -2.36 10.23
N ILE A 82 -17.70 -3.00 10.91
CA ILE A 82 -16.65 -3.84 10.29
C ILE A 82 -16.63 -5.19 10.99
N PRO A 83 -17.34 -6.20 10.47
CA PRO A 83 -17.26 -7.53 11.04
C PRO A 83 -15.81 -8.04 10.96
N PHE A 84 -15.41 -8.83 11.97
CA PHE A 84 -14.03 -9.29 12.12
C PHE A 84 -13.49 -10.01 10.88
N TRP A 85 -14.33 -10.79 10.17
CA TRP A 85 -13.93 -11.45 8.93
C TRP A 85 -13.53 -10.45 7.84
N LEU A 86 -14.28 -9.33 7.72
CA LEU A 86 -14.06 -8.32 6.70
C LEU A 86 -12.80 -7.51 7.02
N LEU A 87 -12.57 -7.24 8.31
CA LEU A 87 -11.33 -6.65 8.79
C LEU A 87 -10.11 -7.52 8.42
N PHE A 88 -10.20 -8.83 8.69
CA PHE A 88 -9.14 -9.78 8.33
C PHE A 88 -8.94 -9.85 6.81
N TYR A 89 -10.03 -9.87 6.03
CA TYR A 89 -9.98 -9.89 4.57
C TYR A 89 -9.30 -8.64 3.98
N GLY A 90 -9.69 -7.45 4.45
CA GLY A 90 -9.06 -6.19 4.04
C GLY A 90 -7.58 -6.14 4.43
N SER A 91 -7.25 -6.57 5.65
CA SER A 91 -5.87 -6.63 6.15
C SER A 91 -5.01 -7.60 5.34
N ALA A 92 -5.54 -8.77 5.00
CA ALA A 92 -4.86 -9.74 4.14
C ALA A 92 -4.61 -9.16 2.74
N GLY A 93 -5.58 -8.44 2.17
CA GLY A 93 -5.41 -7.71 0.90
C GLY A 93 -4.25 -6.72 0.95
N GLN A 94 -4.14 -5.95 2.04
CA GLN A 94 -3.06 -4.98 2.25
C GLN A 94 -1.68 -5.65 2.41
N ILE A 95 -1.63 -6.78 3.12
CA ILE A 95 -0.40 -7.59 3.25
C ILE A 95 0.02 -8.12 1.88
N ILE A 96 -0.89 -8.77 1.14
CA ILE A 96 -0.62 -9.28 -0.21
C ILE A 96 -0.12 -8.15 -1.11
N PHE A 97 -0.78 -7.00 -1.08
CA PHE A 97 -0.38 -5.85 -1.87
C PHE A 97 1.01 -5.33 -1.47
N THR A 98 1.38 -5.44 -0.20
CA THR A 98 2.72 -5.06 0.30
C THR A 98 3.81 -6.05 -0.13
N LEU A 99 3.49 -7.35 -0.19
CA LEU A 99 4.44 -8.41 -0.60
C LEU A 99 5.07 -8.13 -1.98
N ARG A 100 4.41 -7.38 -2.86
CA ARG A 100 4.98 -6.98 -4.16
C ARG A 100 6.35 -6.30 -4.03
N PHE A 101 6.55 -5.49 -3.00
CA PHE A 101 7.81 -4.77 -2.80
C PHE A 101 8.90 -5.71 -2.28
N ILE A 102 8.54 -6.67 -1.44
CA ILE A 102 9.45 -7.74 -1.00
C ILE A 102 9.87 -8.58 -2.21
N TYR A 103 8.91 -8.97 -3.04
CA TYR A 103 9.17 -9.72 -4.27
C TYR A 103 10.08 -8.95 -5.24
N GLN A 104 9.81 -7.66 -5.44
CA GLN A 104 10.68 -6.78 -6.24
C GLN A 104 12.10 -6.73 -5.67
N TRP A 105 12.24 -6.48 -4.38
CA TRP A 105 13.55 -6.35 -3.75
C TRP A 105 14.36 -7.63 -3.88
N PHE A 106 13.76 -8.76 -3.55
CA PHE A 106 14.39 -10.08 -3.69
C PHE A 106 14.86 -10.37 -5.12
N TYR A 107 14.03 -10.06 -6.11
CA TYR A 107 14.38 -10.25 -7.52
C TYR A 107 15.47 -9.27 -7.97
N SER A 108 15.40 -8.02 -7.51
CA SER A 108 16.41 -6.99 -7.79
C SER A 108 17.79 -7.34 -7.20
N VAL A 109 17.82 -7.94 -6.00
CA VAL A 109 19.06 -8.41 -5.37
C VAL A 109 19.66 -9.56 -6.17
N ARG A 110 18.83 -10.54 -6.56
CA ARG A 110 19.29 -11.71 -7.33
C ARG A 110 19.88 -11.36 -8.70
N LEU A 111 19.35 -10.34 -9.37
CA LEU A 111 19.77 -9.95 -10.72
C LEU A 111 20.74 -8.76 -10.75
N GLY A 112 20.97 -8.11 -9.60
CA GLY A 112 21.78 -6.90 -9.51
C GLY A 112 21.23 -5.72 -10.32
N ARG A 113 19.94 -5.73 -10.69
CA ARG A 113 19.29 -4.70 -11.52
C ARG A 113 17.89 -4.39 -10.99
N SER A 114 17.51 -3.11 -10.99
CA SER A 114 16.19 -2.65 -10.58
C SER A 114 15.15 -2.92 -11.67
N VAL A 115 14.59 -4.13 -11.69
CA VAL A 115 13.55 -4.54 -12.65
C VAL A 115 12.23 -4.86 -11.94
N LEU A 116 11.11 -4.67 -12.65
CA LEU A 116 9.76 -5.01 -12.18
C LEU A 116 9.30 -6.32 -12.84
N PRO A 117 9.50 -7.48 -12.19
CA PRO A 117 9.15 -8.79 -12.75
C PRO A 117 7.62 -8.97 -12.92
N ALA A 118 7.20 -9.92 -13.75
CA ALA A 118 5.78 -10.27 -13.91
C ALA A 118 5.07 -10.54 -12.57
N GLY A 119 5.74 -11.22 -11.63
CA GLY A 119 5.19 -11.49 -10.30
C GLY A 119 4.83 -10.23 -9.52
N PHE A 120 5.55 -9.12 -9.71
CA PHE A 120 5.19 -7.83 -9.10
C PHE A 120 3.80 -7.36 -9.57
N TRP A 121 3.53 -7.46 -10.87
CA TRP A 121 2.25 -7.06 -11.47
C TRP A 121 1.12 -7.99 -11.06
N VAL A 122 1.36 -9.31 -11.02
CA VAL A 122 0.37 -10.31 -10.59
C VAL A 122 0.00 -10.12 -9.11
N ILE A 123 0.99 -9.98 -8.22
CA ILE A 123 0.75 -9.73 -6.79
C ILE A 123 -0.01 -8.41 -6.60
N SER A 124 0.37 -7.37 -7.34
CA SER A 124 -0.32 -6.07 -7.29
C SER A 124 -1.78 -6.18 -7.74
N LEU A 125 -2.04 -6.94 -8.81
CA LEU A 125 -3.39 -7.19 -9.33
C LEU A 125 -4.26 -7.90 -8.29
N ILE A 126 -3.77 -9.02 -7.74
CA ILE A 126 -4.48 -9.80 -6.72
C ILE A 126 -4.74 -8.94 -5.47
N GLY A 127 -3.71 -8.26 -4.95
CA GLY A 127 -3.86 -7.38 -3.79
C GLY A 127 -4.86 -6.26 -4.03
N SER A 128 -4.80 -5.60 -5.19
CA SER A 128 -5.75 -4.53 -5.53
C SER A 128 -7.18 -5.02 -5.75
N LEU A 129 -7.38 -6.24 -6.29
CA LEU A 129 -8.70 -6.85 -6.40
C LEU A 129 -9.29 -7.12 -5.02
N THR A 130 -8.51 -7.69 -4.10
CA THR A 130 -8.93 -7.94 -2.71
C THR A 130 -9.24 -6.64 -1.96
N ILE A 131 -8.43 -5.60 -2.13
CA ILE A 131 -8.69 -4.30 -1.49
C ILE A 131 -9.90 -3.61 -2.13
N CYS A 132 -10.10 -3.75 -3.45
CA CYS A 132 -11.25 -3.18 -4.15
C CYS A 132 -12.55 -3.88 -3.74
N SER A 133 -12.58 -5.21 -3.67
CA SER A 133 -13.75 -5.95 -3.18
C SER A 133 -14.07 -5.60 -1.73
N TYR A 134 -13.05 -5.50 -0.87
CA TYR A 134 -13.18 -4.97 0.49
C TYR A 134 -13.81 -3.57 0.51
N ALA A 135 -13.32 -2.66 -0.34
CA ALA A 135 -13.83 -1.30 -0.45
C ALA A 135 -15.30 -1.25 -0.90
N ILE A 136 -15.72 -2.16 -1.79
CA ILE A 136 -17.11 -2.29 -2.21
C ILE A 136 -18.00 -2.70 -1.04
N PHE A 137 -17.59 -3.71 -0.25
CA PHE A 137 -18.34 -4.12 0.94
C PHE A 137 -18.45 -3.00 2.00
N ARG A 138 -17.43 -2.13 2.08
CA ARG A 138 -17.41 -0.98 2.98
C ARG A 138 -18.07 0.28 2.41
N ALA A 139 -18.54 0.24 1.16
CA ALA A 139 -18.98 1.41 0.41
C ALA A 139 -17.97 2.57 0.52
N ASP A 140 -16.68 2.27 0.36
CA ASP A 140 -15.58 3.24 0.44
C ASP A 140 -15.21 3.75 -0.96
N PRO A 141 -15.73 4.93 -1.39
CA PRO A 141 -15.46 5.44 -2.73
C PRO A 141 -13.99 5.81 -2.94
N VAL A 142 -13.28 6.26 -1.89
CA VAL A 142 -11.88 6.67 -2.00
C VAL A 142 -11.01 5.47 -2.35
N LEU A 143 -11.23 4.35 -1.66
CA LEU A 143 -10.46 3.14 -1.86
C LEU A 143 -10.86 2.43 -3.17
N ILE A 144 -12.14 2.44 -3.55
CA ILE A 144 -12.62 1.93 -4.84
C ILE A 144 -11.94 2.67 -6.00
N VAL A 145 -11.99 4.01 -6.00
CA VAL A 145 -11.39 4.82 -7.08
C VAL A 145 -9.88 4.58 -7.15
N GLY A 146 -9.20 4.62 -6.00
CA GLY A 146 -7.76 4.41 -5.92
C GLY A 146 -7.32 3.04 -6.46
N GLN A 147 -7.98 1.96 -6.03
CA GLN A 147 -7.65 0.61 -6.47
C GLN A 147 -8.08 0.33 -7.91
N SER A 148 -9.19 0.90 -8.37
CA SER A 148 -9.66 0.74 -9.76
C SER A 148 -8.66 1.30 -10.77
N VAL A 149 -8.09 2.49 -10.48
CA VAL A 149 -7.01 3.06 -11.31
C VAL A 149 -5.77 2.15 -11.28
N GLY A 150 -5.44 1.60 -10.11
CA GLY A 150 -4.36 0.63 -9.94
C GLY A 150 -4.57 -0.64 -10.78
N LEU A 151 -5.77 -1.22 -10.73
CA LEU A 151 -6.16 -2.43 -11.48
C LEU A 151 -5.90 -2.28 -12.97
N VAL A 152 -6.32 -1.15 -13.55
CA VAL A 152 -6.11 -0.84 -14.97
C VAL A 152 -4.61 -0.75 -15.28
N ALA A 153 -3.84 -0.05 -14.43
CA ALA A 153 -2.40 0.10 -14.62
C ALA A 153 -1.65 -1.24 -14.52
N TYR A 154 -1.96 -2.07 -13.52
CA TYR A 154 -1.30 -3.37 -13.31
C TYR A 154 -1.63 -4.35 -14.45
N THR A 155 -2.89 -4.39 -14.87
CA THR A 155 -3.34 -5.23 -15.99
C THR A 155 -2.62 -4.83 -17.28
N ARG A 156 -2.57 -3.52 -17.59
CA ARG A 156 -1.84 -3.00 -18.75
C ARG A 156 -0.37 -3.37 -18.71
N ASN A 157 0.29 -3.18 -17.57
CA ASN A 157 1.72 -3.47 -17.44
C ASN A 157 2.03 -4.96 -17.56
N LEU A 158 1.15 -5.84 -17.06
CA LEU A 158 1.27 -7.28 -17.25
C LEU A 158 1.13 -7.66 -18.74
N MET A 159 0.18 -7.04 -19.46
CA MET A 159 0.02 -7.24 -20.90
C MET A 159 1.25 -6.79 -21.70
N ILE A 160 1.84 -5.64 -21.37
CA ILE A 160 3.06 -5.13 -22.01
C ILE A 160 4.21 -6.12 -21.80
N TRP A 161 4.41 -6.56 -20.55
CA TRP A 161 5.45 -7.54 -20.22
C TRP A 161 5.31 -8.84 -21.01
N HIS A 162 4.09 -9.37 -21.14
CA HIS A 162 3.83 -10.56 -21.96
C HIS A 162 4.11 -10.34 -23.46
N ARG A 163 3.86 -9.14 -23.97
CA ARG A 163 4.12 -8.80 -25.39
C ARG A 163 5.62 -8.65 -25.65
N GLU A 164 6.37 -8.03 -24.75
CA GLU A 164 7.84 -7.91 -24.85
C GLU A 164 8.50 -9.29 -24.85
N LYS A 165 8.11 -10.16 -23.92
CA LYS A 165 8.65 -11.53 -23.86
C LYS A 165 8.35 -12.35 -25.12
N ARG A 166 7.16 -12.18 -25.73
CA ARG A 166 6.83 -12.83 -27.01
C ARG A 166 7.65 -12.28 -28.19
N ARG A 167 8.07 -11.01 -28.15
CA ARG A 167 8.91 -10.39 -29.18
C ARG A 167 10.36 -10.88 -29.09
N GLU A 168 10.90 -10.98 -27.87
CA GLU A 168 12.25 -11.54 -27.64
C GLU A 168 12.36 -13.00 -28.11
N VAL A 169 11.32 -13.82 -27.91
CA VAL A 169 11.29 -15.21 -28.40
C VAL A 169 11.25 -15.30 -29.93
N LYS A 170 10.69 -14.30 -30.62
CA LYS A 170 10.59 -14.28 -32.09
C LYS A 170 11.82 -13.68 -32.79
N GLN A 171 12.68 -12.97 -32.08
CA GLN A 171 13.96 -12.44 -32.57
C GLN A 171 15.08 -12.93 -31.64
N PRO A 172 15.56 -14.18 -31.80
CA PRO A 172 16.76 -14.61 -31.10
C PRO A 172 17.93 -13.73 -31.57
N LYS A 173 18.69 -13.19 -30.61
CA LYS A 173 19.93 -12.44 -30.87
C LYS A 173 20.98 -13.33 -31.51
#